data_AF-A0AA43ZJG9-F1
#
_entry.id   AF-A0AA43ZJG9-F1
#
_cell.length_a   1.000
_cell.length_b   1.000
_cell.length_c   1.000
_cell.angle_alpha   90.00
_cell.angle_beta   90.00
_cell.angle_gamma   90.00
#
_symmetry.space_group_name_H-M   'P 1'
#
loop_
_entity.id
_entity.type
_entity.pdbx_description
1 polymer ?
#
loop_
_entity_poly.entity_id
_entity_poly.type
_entity_poly.pdbx_seq_one_letter_code
_entity_poly.pdbx_strand_id
1 'polypeptide(L)'
;MKITETQALILDQIIEAFRTDAALPVRVGPKAFGTAMPDPVESRQDVFVTMREDLAETGGRRTRYENQARNREIERRALCSRSRISAMEQAFGWLTDFIDDEESRKILLAYSDCKARGWVWERYISNRNRKNPQKTAWVKRTLQRKICNCLQMLEDQIPMNTIFLSPNRDLLLSRIEEKGSGKSINSERFAWMASDGKPTLRRTA
;
A
#
# COMPACT_ATOMS: atom_id res chain seq x y z
N MET A 1 5.73 -5.93 20.45
CA MET A 1 5.79 -7.31 19.91
C MET A 1 6.54 -7.21 18.60
N LYS A 2 7.55 -8.06 18.41
CA LYS A 2 8.31 -8.10 17.16
C LYS A 2 7.62 -9.13 16.25
N ILE A 3 7.28 -8.70 15.04
CA ILE A 3 6.77 -9.58 13.98
C ILE A 3 7.98 -10.35 13.46
N THR A 4 7.85 -11.67 13.28
CA THR A 4 8.91 -12.49 12.67
C THR A 4 9.03 -12.18 11.18
N GLU A 5 10.18 -12.48 10.57
CA GLU A 5 10.38 -12.22 9.13
C GLU A 5 9.34 -12.94 8.26
N THR A 6 9.02 -14.18 8.62
CA THR A 6 7.96 -15.01 8.01
C THR A 6 6.58 -14.37 8.08
N GLN A 7 6.18 -13.88 9.27
CA GLN A 7 4.92 -13.17 9.45
C GLN A 7 4.87 -11.85 8.66
N ALA A 8 6.01 -11.15 8.52
CA ALA A 8 6.11 -9.95 7.71
C ALA A 8 5.90 -10.27 6.21
N LEU A 9 6.48 -11.37 5.70
CA LEU A 9 6.29 -11.82 4.32
C LEU A 9 4.83 -12.21 4.03
N ILE A 10 4.18 -12.93 4.95
CA ILE A 10 2.75 -13.27 4.84
C ILE A 10 1.91 -11.99 4.78
N LEU A 11 2.19 -11.04 5.68
CA LEU A 11 1.49 -9.77 5.71
C LEU A 11 1.70 -8.98 4.41
N ASP A 12 2.92 -8.92 3.88
CA ASP A 12 3.23 -8.22 2.64
C ASP A 12 2.52 -8.86 1.43
N GLN A 13 2.39 -10.18 1.41
CA GLN A 13 1.64 -10.88 0.38
C GLN A 13 0.14 -10.57 0.44
N ILE A 14 -0.43 -10.49 1.64
CA ILE A 14 -1.83 -10.06 1.82
C ILE A 14 -2.00 -8.59 1.40
N ILE A 15 -1.04 -7.72 1.74
CA ILE A 15 -1.08 -6.31 1.31
C ILE A 15 -0.99 -6.20 -0.22
N GLU A 16 -0.14 -7.00 -0.86
CA GLU A 16 -0.06 -7.07 -2.32
C GLU A 16 -1.38 -7.54 -2.93
N ALA A 17 -2.02 -8.55 -2.34
CA ALA A 17 -3.35 -9.03 -2.75
C ALA A 17 -4.42 -7.91 -2.72
N PHE A 18 -4.38 -7.03 -1.72
CA PHE A 18 -5.27 -5.85 -1.70
C PHE A 18 -4.94 -4.81 -2.77
N ARG A 19 -3.65 -4.62 -3.11
CA ARG A 19 -3.25 -3.72 -4.20
C ARG A 19 -3.69 -4.24 -5.55
N THR A 20 -3.62 -5.55 -5.75
CA THR A 20 -4.08 -6.20 -6.99
C THR A 20 -5.61 -6.14 -7.09
N ASP A 21 -6.33 -6.39 -6.01
CA ASP A 21 -7.80 -6.27 -5.96
C ASP A 21 -8.26 -4.84 -6.29
N ALA A 22 -7.63 -3.83 -5.68
CA ALA A 22 -7.93 -2.43 -5.96
C ALA A 22 -7.58 -2.00 -7.40
N ALA A 23 -6.64 -2.69 -8.05
CA ALA A 23 -6.25 -2.43 -9.43
C ALA A 23 -7.13 -3.14 -10.45
N LEU A 24 -7.81 -4.23 -10.06
CA LEU A 24 -8.71 -4.96 -10.94
C LEU A 24 -9.79 -4.02 -11.48
N PRO A 25 -10.13 -4.12 -12.77
CA PRO A 25 -11.24 -3.36 -13.31
C PRO A 25 -12.51 -3.80 -12.56
N VAL A 26 -13.12 -2.87 -11.82
CA VAL A 26 -14.50 -3.03 -11.37
C VAL A 26 -15.32 -3.38 -12.61
N ARG A 27 -16.29 -4.30 -12.49
CA ARG A 27 -17.31 -4.54 -13.53
C ARG A 27 -18.05 -3.22 -13.80
N VAL A 28 -17.46 -2.34 -14.59
CA VAL A 28 -18.20 -1.40 -15.40
C VAL A 28 -18.94 -2.31 -16.36
N GLY A 29 -20.28 -2.27 -16.33
CA GLY A 29 -21.10 -3.05 -17.25
C GLY A 29 -20.60 -2.89 -18.70
N PRO A 30 -20.96 -3.82 -19.61
CA PRO A 30 -20.48 -3.75 -20.98
C PRO A 30 -20.61 -2.32 -21.49
N LYS A 31 -19.51 -1.75 -22.02
CA LYS A 31 -19.50 -0.50 -22.81
C LYS A 31 -20.32 -0.63 -24.10
N ALA A 32 -21.39 -1.42 -24.10
CA ALA A 32 -22.28 -1.62 -25.23
C ALA A 32 -23.04 -0.33 -25.58
N PHE A 33 -23.13 0.63 -24.66
CA PHE A 33 -23.77 1.92 -24.90
C PHE A 33 -22.92 3.09 -24.35
N GLY A 34 -22.07 3.67 -25.21
CA GLY A 34 -21.29 4.92 -25.00
C GLY A 34 -19.88 4.68 -24.46
N THR A 35 -18.80 4.76 -25.22
CA THR A 35 -18.37 5.76 -26.20
C THR A 35 -18.11 5.13 -27.57
N ALA A 36 -18.94 5.47 -28.56
CA ALA A 36 -18.93 4.91 -29.91
C ALA A 36 -17.93 5.58 -30.87
N MET A 37 -16.82 6.11 -30.36
CA MET A 37 -15.71 6.48 -31.23
C MET A 37 -14.56 5.50 -30.96
N PRO A 38 -14.16 4.69 -31.94
CA PRO A 38 -12.82 4.08 -31.90
C PRO A 38 -11.82 5.20 -31.62
N ASP A 39 -10.83 4.94 -30.77
CA ASP A 39 -9.73 5.88 -30.62
C ASP A 39 -9.19 6.17 -32.03
N PRO A 40 -9.11 7.45 -32.46
CA PRO A 40 -8.60 7.77 -33.77
C PRO A 40 -7.21 7.17 -33.90
N VAL A 41 -6.95 6.51 -35.03
CA VAL A 41 -5.61 6.00 -35.34
C VAL A 41 -4.74 7.23 -35.64
N GLU A 42 -4.20 7.85 -34.60
CA GLU A 42 -3.31 8.99 -34.75
C GLU A 42 -1.99 8.50 -35.34
N SER A 43 -1.62 9.03 -36.51
CA SER A 43 -0.27 8.81 -37.02
C SER A 43 0.73 9.50 -36.10
N ARG A 44 2.01 9.09 -36.13
CA ARG A 44 3.07 9.76 -35.36
C ARG A 44 3.16 11.27 -35.66
N GLN A 45 2.77 11.68 -36.86
CA GLN A 45 2.74 13.08 -37.25
C GLN A 45 1.58 13.82 -36.58
N ASP A 46 0.40 13.21 -36.50
CA ASP A 46 -0.78 13.82 -35.88
C ASP A 46 -0.57 14.01 -34.37
N VAL A 47 -0.01 12.99 -33.69
CA VAL A 47 0.38 13.09 -32.27
C VAL A 47 1.35 14.27 -32.05
N PHE A 48 2.33 14.43 -32.94
CA PHE A 48 3.33 15.49 -32.85
C PHE A 48 2.70 16.89 -33.05
N VAL A 49 1.79 17.02 -34.01
CA VAL A 49 1.06 18.26 -34.27
C VAL A 49 0.21 18.65 -33.06
N THR A 50 -0.57 17.70 -32.52
CA THR A 50 -1.40 17.93 -31.31
C THR A 50 -0.56 18.31 -30.09
N MET A 51 0.59 17.65 -29.88
CA MET A 51 1.51 18.00 -28.78
C MET A 51 2.09 19.41 -28.95
N ARG A 52 2.41 19.82 -30.18
CA ARG A 52 2.94 21.15 -30.48
C ARG A 52 1.87 22.22 -30.26
N GLU A 53 0.65 21.97 -30.69
CA GLU A 53 -0.52 22.85 -30.47
C GLU A 53 -0.82 23.00 -28.98
N ASP A 54 -0.87 21.90 -28.21
CA ASP A 54 -1.06 21.95 -26.76
C ASP A 54 0.09 22.68 -26.02
N LEU A 55 1.32 22.60 -26.53
CA LEU A 55 2.43 23.36 -25.99
C LEU A 55 2.27 24.87 -26.24
N ALA A 56 1.76 25.25 -27.41
CA ALA A 56 1.55 26.65 -27.78
C ALA A 56 0.32 27.27 -27.08
N GLU A 57 -0.79 26.53 -26.97
CA GLU A 57 -2.06 27.04 -26.43
C GLU A 57 -2.15 26.94 -24.90
N THR A 58 -1.73 25.80 -24.34
CA THR A 58 -2.00 25.42 -22.95
C THR A 58 -0.73 25.10 -22.15
N GLY A 59 0.45 25.27 -22.75
CA GLY A 59 1.74 24.96 -22.13
C GLY A 59 1.95 23.47 -21.87
N GLY A 60 1.30 22.59 -22.64
CA GLY A 60 1.46 21.13 -22.54
C GLY A 60 0.62 20.46 -21.45
N ARG A 61 -0.44 21.12 -20.96
CA ARG A 61 -1.28 20.57 -19.88
C ARG A 61 -2.07 19.34 -20.32
N ARG A 62 -2.60 19.30 -21.54
CA ARG A 62 -3.41 18.17 -22.03
C ARG A 62 -2.54 16.92 -22.20
N THR A 63 -1.38 17.08 -22.84
CA THR A 63 -0.38 16.03 -23.03
C THR A 63 0.10 15.44 -21.71
N ARG A 64 0.32 16.27 -20.68
CA ARG A 64 0.69 15.79 -19.33
C ARG A 64 -0.42 14.97 -18.69
N TYR A 65 -1.68 15.39 -18.84
CA TYR A 65 -2.83 14.67 -18.31
C TYR A 65 -2.98 13.30 -18.98
N GLU A 66 -2.88 13.25 -20.32
CA GLU A 66 -2.95 12.01 -21.09
C GLU A 66 -1.81 11.06 -20.76
N ASN A 67 -0.57 11.56 -20.68
CA ASN A 67 0.58 10.76 -20.25
C ASN A 67 0.40 10.24 -18.82
N GLN A 68 -0.15 11.05 -17.91
CA GLN A 68 -0.45 10.59 -16.56
C GLN A 68 -1.56 9.52 -16.55
N ALA A 69 -2.59 9.65 -17.38
CA ALA A 69 -3.65 8.65 -17.52
C ALA A 69 -3.09 7.33 -18.09
N ARG A 70 -2.27 7.41 -19.14
CA ARG A 70 -1.59 6.26 -19.76
C ARG A 70 -0.65 5.58 -18.76
N ASN A 71 0.12 6.34 -17.99
CA ASN A 71 0.99 5.79 -16.95
C ASN A 71 0.18 5.05 -15.88
N ARG A 72 -0.93 5.63 -15.41
CA ARG A 72 -1.83 4.95 -14.46
C ARG A 72 -2.42 3.67 -15.04
N GLU A 73 -2.74 3.65 -16.33
CA GLU A 73 -3.24 2.44 -16.99
C GLU A 73 -2.16 1.36 -17.08
N ILE A 74 -0.93 1.73 -17.44
CA ILE A 74 0.23 0.82 -17.46
C ILE A 74 0.49 0.27 -16.06
N GLU A 75 0.51 1.13 -15.03
CA GLU A 75 0.67 0.73 -13.62
C GLU A 75 -0.43 -0.25 -13.18
N ARG A 76 -1.69 0.00 -13.55
CA ARG A 76 -2.82 -0.92 -13.28
C ARG A 76 -2.63 -2.26 -13.98
N ARG A 77 -2.29 -2.27 -15.28
CA ARG A 77 -2.06 -3.50 -16.04
C ARG A 77 -0.93 -4.32 -15.43
N ALA A 78 0.14 -3.68 -14.96
CA ALA A 78 1.24 -4.35 -14.27
C ALA A 78 0.82 -4.96 -12.92
N LEU A 79 -0.16 -4.37 -12.23
CA LEU A 79 -0.75 -4.92 -11.01
C LEU A 79 -1.72 -6.07 -11.29
N CYS A 80 -2.36 -6.09 -12.46
CA CYS A 80 -3.33 -7.12 -12.85
C CYS A 80 -2.73 -8.30 -13.66
N SER A 81 -1.45 -8.63 -13.46
CA SER A 81 -0.88 -9.80 -14.14
C SER A 81 -1.51 -11.11 -13.65
N ARG A 82 -1.61 -12.12 -14.52
CA ARG A 82 -2.22 -13.42 -14.18
C ARG A 82 -1.56 -14.08 -12.96
N SER A 83 -0.23 -13.98 -12.84
CA SER A 83 0.50 -14.48 -11.68
C SER A 83 0.13 -13.76 -10.39
N ARG A 84 -0.05 -12.44 -10.45
CA ARG A 84 -0.49 -11.63 -9.30
C ARG A 84 -1.92 -11.94 -8.90
N ILE A 85 -2.81 -12.14 -9.86
CA ILE A 85 -4.21 -12.53 -9.60
C ILE A 85 -4.25 -13.90 -8.90
N SER A 86 -3.47 -14.88 -9.40
CA SER A 86 -3.39 -16.19 -8.75
C SER A 86 -2.79 -16.11 -7.33
N ALA A 87 -1.76 -15.28 -7.12
CA ALA A 87 -1.18 -15.06 -5.80
C ALA A 87 -2.15 -14.35 -4.83
N MET A 88 -2.98 -13.43 -5.36
CA MET A 88 -4.05 -12.76 -4.63
C MET A 88 -5.13 -13.75 -4.19
N GLU A 89 -5.61 -14.59 -5.11
CA GLU A 89 -6.60 -15.65 -4.81
C GLU A 89 -6.07 -16.60 -3.74
N GLN A 90 -4.81 -17.01 -3.85
CA GLN A 90 -4.15 -17.85 -2.85
C GLN A 90 -4.10 -17.16 -1.47
N ALA A 91 -3.67 -15.89 -1.42
CA ALA A 91 -3.57 -15.14 -0.17
C ALA A 91 -4.93 -14.93 0.51
N PHE A 92 -5.98 -14.68 -0.26
CA PHE A 92 -7.35 -14.60 0.28
C PHE A 92 -7.92 -15.97 0.66
N GLY A 93 -7.51 -17.04 -0.03
CA GLY A 93 -7.79 -18.41 0.37
C GLY A 93 -7.28 -18.71 1.77
N TRP A 94 -6.01 -18.39 2.07
CA TRP A 94 -5.43 -18.58 3.41
C TRP A 94 -6.24 -17.93 4.53
N LEU A 95 -6.75 -16.72 4.30
CA LEU A 95 -7.56 -16.00 5.29
C LEU A 95 -8.92 -16.65 5.54
N THR A 96 -9.48 -17.31 4.52
CA THR A 96 -10.78 -17.98 4.60
C THR A 96 -10.64 -19.35 5.24
N ASP A 97 -9.57 -20.06 4.90
CA ASP A 97 -9.35 -21.46 5.28
C ASP A 97 -8.76 -21.62 6.69
N PHE A 98 -7.90 -20.70 7.14
CA PHE A 98 -7.16 -20.86 8.40
C PHE A 98 -7.65 -19.98 9.56
N ILE A 99 -8.43 -18.93 9.30
CA ILE A 99 -8.89 -18.00 10.35
C ILE A 99 -10.40 -18.16 10.55
N ASP A 100 -10.81 -18.99 11.52
CA ASP A 100 -12.23 -19.23 11.83
C ASP A 100 -12.94 -18.01 12.45
N ASP A 101 -12.22 -17.20 13.24
CA ASP A 101 -12.82 -16.02 13.89
C ASP A 101 -13.07 -14.89 12.89
N GLU A 102 -14.34 -14.64 12.61
CA GLU A 102 -14.80 -13.62 11.67
C GLU A 102 -14.35 -12.20 12.07
N GLU A 103 -14.28 -11.89 13.38
CA GLU A 103 -13.85 -10.56 13.83
C GLU A 103 -12.35 -10.37 13.57
N SER A 104 -11.54 -11.36 13.91
CA SER A 104 -10.10 -11.32 13.69
C SER A 104 -9.75 -11.28 12.20
N ARG A 105 -10.50 -12.01 11.36
CA ARG A 105 -10.39 -11.93 9.89
C ARG A 105 -10.69 -10.52 9.39
N LYS A 106 -11.79 -9.90 9.83
CA LYS A 106 -12.16 -8.51 9.48
C LYS A 106 -11.08 -7.51 9.89
N ILE A 107 -10.46 -7.71 11.05
CA ILE A 107 -9.39 -6.82 11.54
C ILE A 107 -8.15 -6.93 10.66
N LEU A 108 -7.73 -8.15 10.30
CA LEU A 108 -6.57 -8.37 9.43
C LEU A 108 -6.80 -7.78 8.04
N LEU A 109 -7.96 -8.04 7.43
CA LEU A 109 -8.36 -7.47 6.13
C LEU A 109 -8.39 -5.94 6.16
N ALA A 110 -8.96 -5.34 7.22
CA ALA A 110 -9.01 -3.89 7.36
C ALA A 110 -7.60 -3.27 7.52
N TYR A 111 -6.71 -3.96 8.24
CA TYR A 111 -5.35 -3.51 8.43
C TYR A 111 -4.54 -3.57 7.12
N SER A 112 -4.65 -4.66 6.36
CA SER A 112 -3.99 -4.81 5.06
C SER A 112 -4.53 -3.84 4.01
N ASP A 113 -5.85 -3.58 3.96
CA ASP A 113 -6.44 -2.56 3.08
C ASP A 113 -5.93 -1.16 3.42
N CYS A 114 -5.88 -0.83 4.73
CA CYS A 114 -5.32 0.43 5.21
C CYS A 114 -3.85 0.60 4.77
N LYS A 115 -3.05 -0.47 4.82
CA LYS A 115 -1.65 -0.45 4.39
C LYS A 115 -1.50 -0.41 2.87
N ALA A 116 -2.32 -1.13 2.12
CA ALA A 116 -2.33 -1.14 0.67
C ALA A 116 -2.61 0.27 0.11
N ARG A 117 -3.54 1.00 0.71
CA ARG A 117 -3.93 2.38 0.34
C ARG A 117 -3.01 3.47 0.90
N GLY A 118 -2.07 3.12 1.78
CA GLY A 118 -1.21 4.10 2.45
C GLY A 118 -1.94 4.99 3.47
N TRP A 119 -3.02 4.49 4.08
CA TRP A 119 -3.77 5.23 5.11
C TRP A 119 -3.12 5.09 6.49
N VAL A 120 -3.33 6.11 7.33
CA VAL A 120 -2.88 6.11 8.72
C VAL A 120 -3.83 5.26 9.57
N TRP A 121 -3.33 4.15 10.10
CA TRP A 121 -4.12 3.16 10.85
C TRP A 121 -4.90 3.74 12.03
N GLU A 122 -4.29 4.65 12.78
CA GLU A 122 -4.94 5.29 13.94
C GLU A 122 -6.17 6.11 13.52
N ARG A 123 -6.05 6.88 12.44
CA ARG A 123 -7.17 7.65 11.89
C ARG A 123 -8.27 6.73 11.38
N TYR A 124 -7.91 5.60 10.79
CA TYR A 124 -8.87 4.60 10.33
C TYR A 124 -9.69 4.03 11.49
N ILE A 125 -9.03 3.63 12.59
CA ILE A 125 -9.70 3.10 13.79
C ILE A 125 -10.66 4.14 14.38
N SER A 126 -10.19 5.38 14.57
CA SER A 126 -11.02 6.46 15.13
C SER A 126 -12.26 6.73 14.27
N ASN A 127 -12.09 6.78 12.94
CA ASN A 127 -13.19 6.99 12.02
C ASN A 127 -14.19 5.81 12.02
N ARG A 128 -13.69 4.57 12.08
CA ARG A 128 -14.54 3.38 12.17
C ARG A 128 -15.36 3.36 13.44
N ASN A 129 -14.73 3.63 14.59
CA ASN A 129 -15.42 3.65 15.89
C ASN A 129 -16.47 4.75 15.94
N ARG A 130 -16.19 5.93 15.36
CA ARG A 130 -17.16 7.01 15.23
C ARG A 130 -18.36 6.64 14.36
N LYS A 131 -18.14 5.95 13.24
CA LYS A 131 -19.22 5.54 12.32
C LYS A 131 -20.09 4.41 12.87
N ASN A 132 -19.53 3.53 13.70
CA ASN A 132 -20.22 2.36 14.22
C ASN A 132 -20.22 2.34 15.76
N PRO A 133 -21.00 3.22 16.43
CA PRO A 133 -21.01 3.30 17.89
C PRO A 133 -21.60 2.06 18.56
N GLN A 134 -22.45 1.29 17.86
CA GLN A 134 -23.10 0.09 18.38
C GLN A 134 -22.18 -1.14 18.44
N LYS A 135 -21.02 -1.09 17.75
CA LYS A 135 -20.08 -2.23 17.69
C LYS A 135 -18.99 -2.05 18.75
N THR A 136 -18.38 -3.17 19.15
CA THR A 136 -17.19 -3.18 20.02
C THR A 136 -16.15 -2.19 19.52
N ALA A 137 -15.73 -1.29 20.41
CA ALA A 137 -14.76 -0.26 20.08
C ALA A 137 -13.40 -0.92 19.80
N TRP A 138 -12.83 -0.59 18.65
CA TRP A 138 -11.51 -1.07 18.27
C TRP A 138 -10.43 -0.29 19.02
N VAL A 139 -9.59 -0.99 19.78
CA VAL A 139 -8.49 -0.40 20.56
C VAL A 139 -7.16 -0.83 19.96
N LYS A 140 -6.25 0.10 19.67
CA LYS A 140 -4.99 -0.15 18.94
C LYS A 140 -4.21 -1.35 19.48
N ARG A 141 -4.01 -1.43 20.80
CA ARG A 141 -3.22 -2.49 21.44
C ARG A 141 -3.87 -3.88 21.31
N THR A 142 -5.20 -3.97 21.40
CA THR A 142 -5.91 -5.24 21.27
C THR A 142 -5.95 -5.69 19.81
N LEU A 143 -6.16 -4.76 18.88
CA LEU A 143 -6.09 -5.04 17.45
C LEU A 143 -4.71 -5.54 17.02
N GLN A 144 -3.63 -4.90 17.49
CA GLN A 144 -2.26 -5.33 17.18
C GLN A 144 -1.99 -6.76 17.67
N ARG A 145 -2.48 -7.11 18.88
CA ARG A 145 -2.37 -8.48 19.39
C ARG A 145 -3.16 -9.47 18.53
N LYS A 146 -4.40 -9.13 18.16
CA LYS A 146 -5.22 -9.97 17.27
C LYS A 146 -4.54 -10.19 15.92
N ILE A 147 -3.97 -9.15 15.32
CA ILE A 147 -3.22 -9.24 14.06
C ILE A 147 -2.03 -10.18 14.20
N CYS A 148 -1.20 -10.02 15.26
CA CYS A 148 -0.08 -10.91 15.50
C CYS A 148 -0.53 -12.37 15.67
N ASN A 149 -1.60 -12.62 16.42
CA ASN A 149 -2.14 -13.96 16.60
C ASN A 149 -2.62 -14.57 15.27
N CYS A 150 -3.28 -13.79 14.41
CA CYS A 150 -3.69 -14.26 13.08
C CYS A 150 -2.49 -14.61 12.21
N LEU A 151 -1.46 -13.77 12.21
CA LEU A 151 -0.24 -14.02 11.44
C LEU A 151 0.50 -15.26 11.94
N GLN A 152 0.49 -15.51 13.25
CA GLN A 152 1.05 -16.72 13.83
C GLN A 152 0.25 -17.97 13.42
N MET A 153 -1.08 -17.92 13.45
CA MET A 153 -1.92 -19.02 12.96
C MET A 153 -1.67 -19.34 11.49
N LEU A 154 -1.46 -18.32 10.65
CA LEU A 154 -1.11 -18.50 9.25
C LEU A 154 0.29 -19.10 9.08
N GLU A 155 1.26 -18.65 9.88
CA GLU A 155 2.62 -19.20 9.87
C GLU A 155 2.64 -20.70 10.23
N ASP A 156 1.83 -21.12 11.20
CA ASP A 156 1.76 -22.52 11.63
C ASP A 156 1.14 -23.45 10.58
N GLN A 157 0.26 -22.92 9.72
CA GLN A 157 -0.51 -23.71 8.75
C GLN A 157 0.06 -23.65 7.32
N ILE A 158 0.80 -22.60 6.97
CA ILE A 158 1.34 -22.42 5.62
C ILE A 158 2.68 -23.15 5.50
N PRO A 159 2.83 -24.14 4.59
CA PRO A 159 4.12 -24.73 4.32
C PRO A 159 5.04 -23.67 3.68
N MET A 160 6.20 -23.45 4.30
CA MET A 160 7.16 -22.38 3.97
C MET A 160 7.48 -22.27 2.46
N ASN A 161 7.47 -23.39 1.73
CA ASN A 161 7.73 -23.44 0.29
C ASN A 161 6.75 -22.62 -0.58
N THR A 162 5.56 -22.31 -0.06
CA THR A 162 4.53 -21.57 -0.83
C THR A 162 4.73 -20.04 -0.80
N ILE A 163 5.48 -19.51 0.18
CA ILE A 163 5.67 -18.07 0.40
C ILE A 163 6.82 -17.52 -0.47
N PHE A 164 7.79 -18.38 -0.87
CA PHE A 164 9.07 -17.97 -1.47
C PHE A 164 9.05 -17.60 -2.96
N LEU A 165 7.91 -17.65 -3.66
CA LEU A 165 7.88 -17.50 -5.13
C LEU A 165 7.71 -16.06 -5.65
N SER A 166 8.23 -15.05 -4.95
CA SER A 166 8.34 -13.69 -5.51
C SER A 166 9.79 -13.19 -5.51
N PRO A 167 10.60 -13.53 -6.54
CA PRO A 167 12.04 -13.20 -6.61
C PRO A 167 12.37 -11.69 -6.77
N ASN A 168 11.36 -10.81 -6.72
CA ASN A 168 11.53 -9.36 -6.88
C ASN A 168 11.29 -8.54 -5.59
N ARG A 169 11.06 -9.18 -4.44
CA ARG A 169 10.67 -8.47 -3.20
C ARG A 169 11.80 -7.73 -2.49
N ASP A 170 13.04 -8.17 -2.67
CA ASP A 170 14.21 -7.49 -2.05
C ASP A 170 14.45 -6.08 -2.61
N LEU A 171 13.91 -5.76 -3.79
CA LEU A 171 14.09 -4.46 -4.44
C LEU A 171 13.09 -3.38 -3.97
N LEU A 172 11.99 -3.73 -3.28
CA LEU A 172 10.94 -2.78 -2.87
C LEU A 172 10.95 -2.42 -1.38
N LEU A 173 11.76 -3.09 -0.55
CA LEU A 173 12.00 -2.69 0.85
C LEU A 173 13.00 -1.53 0.98
N SER A 174 13.68 -1.16 -0.11
CA SER A 174 14.41 0.10 -0.16
C SER A 174 13.44 1.25 -0.46
N ARG A 175 13.29 2.16 0.51
CA ARG A 175 12.64 3.49 0.40
C ARG A 175 11.16 3.59 0.81
N ILE A 176 10.91 3.41 2.10
CA ILE A 176 10.13 4.40 2.87
C ILE A 176 10.89 4.69 4.17
N GLU A 177 12.07 5.31 4.07
CA GLU A 177 12.41 6.30 5.08
C GLU A 177 11.44 7.45 4.83
N GLU A 178 10.57 7.72 5.80
CA GLU A 178 9.79 8.95 5.82
C GLU A 178 10.78 10.10 5.63
N LYS A 179 10.74 10.76 4.45
CA LYS A 179 11.19 12.14 4.34
C LYS A 179 10.28 12.93 5.27
N GLY A 180 10.65 12.99 6.55
CA GLY A 180 10.05 13.88 7.52
C GLY A 180 10.03 15.26 6.88
N SER A 181 8.83 15.81 6.68
CA SER A 181 8.66 17.19 6.29
C SER A 181 9.46 18.03 7.26
N GLY A 182 10.53 18.68 6.78
CA GLY A 182 11.41 19.50 7.58
C GLY A 182 10.62 20.59 8.28
N LYS A 183 10.24 20.33 9.53
CA LYS A 183 10.12 21.36 10.54
C LYS A 183 11.48 21.37 11.22
N SER A 184 12.23 22.44 11.01
CA SER A 184 13.45 22.75 11.74
C SER A 184 13.13 22.77 13.23
N ILE A 185 13.38 21.67 13.92
CA ILE A 185 13.45 21.64 15.38
C ILE A 185 14.89 22.02 15.71
N ASN A 186 15.12 23.30 15.96
CA ASN A 186 16.32 23.74 16.66
C ASN A 186 16.22 23.22 18.09
N SER A 187 16.89 22.10 18.37
CA SER A 187 17.26 21.74 19.74
C SER A 187 18.64 21.11 19.70
N GLU A 188 19.60 21.89 20.16
CA GLU A 188 21.02 21.61 20.38
C GLU A 188 21.24 20.43 21.34
N ARG A 189 20.94 19.18 20.92
CA ARG A 189 21.12 18.03 21.83
C ARG A 189 21.82 16.79 21.30
N PHE A 190 22.28 16.74 20.05
CA PHE A 190 23.14 15.65 19.60
C PHE A 190 24.20 16.12 18.60
N ALA A 191 25.12 16.97 19.07
CA ALA A 191 26.45 16.97 18.49
C ALA A 191 27.16 15.71 18.99
N TRP A 192 27.60 14.86 18.06
CA TRP A 192 28.46 13.73 18.36
C TRP A 192 29.70 14.25 19.10
N MET A 193 29.86 13.87 20.37
CA MET A 193 31.06 14.20 21.13
C MET A 193 32.26 13.48 20.50
N ALA A 194 33.35 14.22 20.26
CA ALA A 194 34.66 13.63 19.99
C ALA A 194 35.11 12.79 21.21
N SER A 195 35.97 11.79 20.97
CA SER A 195 36.30 10.72 21.93
C SER A 195 36.87 11.17 23.28
N ASP A 196 37.29 12.43 23.43
CA ASP A 196 37.94 12.94 24.65
C ASP A 196 37.08 13.94 25.46
N GLY A 197 35.80 14.11 25.14
CA GLY A 197 34.91 15.03 25.87
C GLY A 197 34.30 14.42 27.13
N LYS A 198 34.85 14.71 28.33
CA LYS A 198 34.19 14.33 29.59
C LYS A 198 32.89 15.14 29.81
N PRO A 199 31.78 14.51 30.25
CA PRO A 199 30.51 15.21 30.41
C PRO A 199 30.56 16.17 31.61
N THR A 200 30.18 17.43 31.37
CA THR A 200 30.05 18.45 32.41
C THR A 200 28.73 18.26 33.16
N LEU A 201 28.80 17.86 34.43
CA LEU A 201 27.65 17.84 35.33
C LEU A 201 27.25 19.28 35.67
N ARG A 202 26.20 19.80 35.02
CA ARG A 202 25.54 21.03 35.51
C ARG A 202 24.55 20.65 36.63
N ARG A 203 24.90 21.06 37.85
CA ARG A 203 23.98 21.17 38.99
C ARG A 203 22.94 22.26 38.68
N THR A 204 21.67 21.95 38.86
CA THR A 204 20.58 22.93 38.90
C THR A 204 20.53 23.56 40.29
N ALA A 205 20.56 24.89 40.35
CA ALA A 205 20.01 25.70 41.43
C ALA A 205 18.93 26.60 40.80
#